data_AF-A0A1H4XWZ3-F1
#
_entry.id   AF-A0A1H4XWZ3-F1
#
_cell.length_a   1.000
_cell.length_b   1.000
_cell.length_c   1.000
_cell.angle_alpha   90.00
_cell.angle_beta   90.00
_cell.angle_gamma   90.00
#
_symmetry.space_group_name_H-M   'P 1'
#
loop_
_entity.id
_entity.type
_entity.pdbx_description
1 polymer ?
#
loop_
_entity_poly.entity_id
_entity_poly.type
_entity_poly.pdbx_seq_one_letter_code
_entity_poly.pdbx_strand_id
1 'polypeptide(L)' 'MAKVTITLEDNIDRVTVSMDMAGAPSNLLGMPQPTRAVQMSQTLFDLAAVDAKLSRLPACARQPSSMTIH' A
#
# COMPACT_ATOMS: atom_id res chain seq x y z
N MET A 1 7.90 14.99 12.66
CA MET A 1 7.06 13.76 12.76
C MET A 1 6.48 13.51 11.38
N ALA A 2 6.41 12.25 10.93
CA ALA A 2 5.78 11.88 9.66
C ALA A 2 4.60 10.94 9.94
N LYS A 3 3.47 11.20 9.30
CA LYS A 3 2.26 10.38 9.36
C LYS A 3 1.81 10.05 7.94
N VAL A 4 1.58 8.76 7.69
CA VAL A 4 1.03 8.26 6.44
C VAL A 4 -0.17 7.38 6.79
N THR A 5 -1.26 7.54 6.06
CA THR A 5 -2.47 6.74 6.22
C THR A 5 -2.67 5.89 4.97
N ILE A 6 -2.69 4.57 5.14
CA ILE A 6 -3.04 3.63 4.08
C ILE A 6 -4.46 3.15 4.34
N THR A 7 -5.32 3.27 3.34
CA THR A 7 -6.71 2.85 3.42
C THR A 7 -6.92 1.68 2.46
N LEU A 8 -7.52 0.60 2.97
CA LEU A 8 -7.96 -0.53 2.17
C LEU A 8 -9.49 -0.54 2.18
N GLU A 9 -10.08 -0.51 1.00
CA GLU A 9 -11.54 -0.51 0.82
C GLU A 9 -11.93 -1.72 -0.02
N ASP A 10 -12.65 -2.65 0.60
CA ASP A 10 -13.20 -3.81 -0.09
C ASP A 10 -14.57 -3.47 -0.67
N ASN A 11 -14.67 -3.53 -2.00
CA ASN A 11 -15.91 -3.36 -2.75
C ASN A 11 -16.28 -4.69 -3.39
N ILE A 12 -17.57 -4.87 -3.72
CA ILE A 12 -18.13 -6.13 -4.24
C ILE A 12 -17.26 -6.81 -5.32
N ASP A 13 -16.62 -6.02 -6.19
CA ASP A 13 -15.82 -6.52 -7.32
C ASP A 13 -14.30 -6.26 -7.20
N ARG A 14 -13.85 -5.49 -6.19
CA ARG A 14 -12.43 -5.09 -6.09
C ARG A 14 -12.05 -4.58 -4.71
N VAL A 15 -10.80 -4.85 -4.32
CA VAL A 15 -10.13 -4.13 -3.24
C VAL A 15 -9.40 -2.92 -3.81
N THR A 16 -9.62 -1.75 -3.22
CA THR A 16 -8.90 -0.51 -3.55
C THR A 16 -7.95 -0.17 -2.41
N VAL A 17 -6.71 0.19 -2.76
CA VAL A 17 -5.72 0.67 -1.79
C VAL A 17 -5.38 2.12 -2.13
N SER A 18 -5.50 3.00 -1.15
CA SER A 18 -5.13 4.41 -1.27
C SER A 18 -4.15 4.82 -0.17
N MET A 19 -3.32 5.82 -0.47
CA MET A 19 -2.32 6.35 0.46
C MET A 19 -2.49 7.85 0.57
N ASP A 20 -2.71 8.33 1.80
CA ASP A 20 -2.68 9.74 2.15
C ASP A 20 -1.35 10.09 2.84
N MET A 21 -0.64 11.04 2.23
CA MET A 21 0.66 11.54 2.67
C MET A 21 0.60 12.98 3.19
N ALA A 22 -0.60 13.55 3.45
CA ALA A 22 -0.74 14.93 3.94
C ALA A 22 0.01 15.19 5.27
N GLY A 23 0.20 14.14 6.07
CA GLY A 23 1.00 14.18 7.31
C GLY A 23 2.50 13.93 7.13
N ALA A 24 2.99 13.74 5.90
CA ALA A 24 4.40 13.53 5.61
C ALA A 24 5.12 14.89 5.45
N PRO A 25 6.30 15.07 6.07
CA PRO A 25 7.09 16.28 5.89
C PRO A 25 7.55 16.39 4.44
N SER A 26 7.48 17.58 3.85
CA SER A 26 7.97 17.87 2.50
C SER A 26 9.29 18.66 2.52
N ASN A 27 10.06 18.57 1.45
CA ASN A 27 11.24 19.41 1.23
C ASN A 27 10.84 20.74 0.56
N LEU A 28 11.82 21.61 0.31
CA LEU A 28 11.60 22.93 -0.31
C LEU A 28 11.01 22.87 -1.73
N LEU A 29 11.02 21.70 -2.37
CA LEU A 29 10.44 21.45 -3.69
C LEU A 29 9.04 20.82 -3.59
N GLY A 30 8.46 20.73 -2.39
CA GLY A 30 7.16 20.10 -2.15
C GLY A 30 7.17 18.57 -2.22
N MET A 31 8.35 17.94 -2.37
CA MET A 31 8.45 16.49 -2.43
C MET A 31 8.47 15.88 -1.02
N PRO A 32 7.80 14.73 -0.78
CA PRO A 32 7.87 14.06 0.50
C PRO A 32 9.32 13.76 0.90
N GLN A 33 9.71 14.11 2.12
CA GLN A 33 11.00 13.72 2.66
C GLN A 33 11.02 12.21 2.91
N PRO A 34 12.15 11.53 2.62
CA PRO A 34 12.28 10.08 2.72
C PRO A 34 12.45 9.63 4.18
N THR A 35 11.44 9.87 5.00
CA THR A 35 11.39 9.33 6.36
C THR A 35 11.14 7.82 6.32
N ARG A 36 11.47 7.11 7.40
CA ARG A 36 11.20 5.66 7.50
C ARG A 36 9.72 5.31 7.28
N ALA A 37 8.81 6.14 7.78
CA ALA A 37 7.37 5.94 7.60
C ALA A 37 6.97 6.04 6.11
N VAL A 38 7.50 7.04 5.41
CA VAL A 38 7.28 7.24 3.97
C VAL A 38 7.85 6.07 3.16
N GLN A 39 9.08 5.65 3.44
CA GLN A 39 9.71 4.52 2.77
C GLN A 39 8.92 3.22 2.98
N MET A 40 8.53 2.92 4.22
CA MET A 40 7.76 1.72 4.54
C MET A 40 6.36 1.76 3.90
N SER A 41 5.70 2.92 3.87
CA SER A 41 4.40 3.06 3.22
C SER A 41 4.47 2.80 1.71
N GLN A 42 5.54 3.25 1.05
CA GLN A 42 5.75 2.99 -0.38
C GLN A 42 5.89 1.49 -0.63
N THR A 43 6.71 0.79 0.17
CA THR A 43 6.87 -0.67 0.07
C THR A 43 5.54 -1.41 0.24
N LEU A 44 4.72 -1.02 1.22
CA LEU A 44 3.41 -1.64 1.45
C LEU A 44 2.46 -1.42 0.27
N PHE A 45 2.48 -0.23 -0.32
CA PHE A 45 1.67 0.08 -1.48
C PHE A 45 2.11 -0.66 -2.73
N ASP A 46 3.42 -0.79 -2.95
CA ASP A 46 3.98 -1.57 -4.04
C ASP A 46 3.63 -3.06 -3.90
N LEU A 47 3.64 -3.60 -2.69
CA LEU A 47 3.20 -4.98 -2.41
C LEU A 47 1.72 -5.18 -2.76
N ALA A 48 0.84 -4.25 -2.38
CA ALA A 48 -0.57 -4.31 -2.75
C ALA A 48 -0.76 -4.25 -4.28
N ALA A 49 0.03 -3.43 -4.98
CA ALA A 49 -0.01 -3.37 -6.44
C ALA A 49 0.49 -4.66 -7.11
N VAL A 50 1.46 -5.34 -6.50
CA VAL A 50 1.92 -6.66 -6.96
C VAL A 50 0.84 -7.71 -6.74
N ASP A 51 0.20 -7.75 -5.58
CA ASP A 51 -0.90 -8.66 -5.28
C ASP A 51 -2.08 -8.49 -6.27
N ALA A 52 -2.44 -7.24 -6.57
CA ALA A 52 -3.45 -6.93 -7.59
C ALA A 52 -3.09 -7.39 -9.02
N LYS A 53 -1.80 -7.53 -9.33
CA LYS A 53 -1.33 -8.07 -10.61
C LYS A 53 -1.28 -9.59 -10.60
N LEU A 54 -0.81 -10.18 -9.49
CA LEU A 54 -0.72 -11.63 -9.32
C LEU A 54 -2.09 -12.27 -9.27
N SER A 55 -3.06 -11.67 -8.59
CA SER A 55 -4.46 -12.15 -8.54
C SER A 55 -5.12 -12.25 -9.92
N ARG A 56 -4.65 -11.51 -10.93
CA ARG A 56 -5.12 -11.63 -12.32
C ARG A 56 -4.51 -12.82 -13.06
N LEU A 57 -3.45 -13.43 -12.53
CA LEU A 57 -2.85 -14.64 -13.07
C LEU A 57 -3.61 -15.86 -12.53
N PRO A 58 -4.19 -16.71 -13.39
CA PRO A 58 -4.99 -17.87 -12.97
C PRO A 58 -4.26 -18.84 -12.04
N ALA A 59 -2.92 -18.91 -12.15
CA ALA A 59 -2.08 -19.77 -11.32
C ALA A 59 -1.91 -19.25 -9.88
N CYS A 60 -1.92 -17.93 -9.68
CA CYS A 60 -1.71 -17.28 -8.38
C CYS A 60 -3.01 -17.08 -7.61
N ALA A 61 -4.17 -17.08 -8.28
CA ALA A 61 -5.49 -17.06 -7.64
C ALA A 61 -5.75 -18.28 -6.72
N ARG A 62 -4.94 -19.35 -6.85
CA ARG A 62 -5.00 -20.55 -6.01
C ARG A 62 -4.06 -20.50 -4.80
N GLN A 63 -3.24 -19.46 -4.65
CA GLN A 63 -2.44 -19.33 -3.43
C GLN A 63 -3.40 -19.07 -2.26
N PRO A 64 -3.29 -19.85 -1.17
CA PRO A 64 -4.11 -19.60 0.01
C PRO A 64 -3.83 -18.19 0.50
N SER A 65 -4.89 -17.46 0.84
CA SER A 65 -4.81 -16.16 1.47
C SER A 65 -3.86 -16.27 2.66
N SER A 66 -2.73 -15.55 2.59
CA SER A 66 -1.73 -15.55 3.65
C SER A 66 -2.37 -14.96 4.90
N MET A 67 -2.87 -15.82 5.78
CA MET A 67 -3.32 -15.43 7.10
C MET A 67 -2.06 -15.23 7.95
N THR A 68 -1.69 -13.97 8.16
CA THR A 68 -0.89 -13.64 9.34
C THR A 68 -1.88 -13.33 10.45
N ILE A 69 -2.05 -14.27 11.38
CA ILE A 69 -2.81 -14.07 12.62
C ILE A 69 -1.82 -13.67 13.72
N HIS A 70 -2.25 -12.70 14.52
CA HIS A 70 -1.61 -11.95 15.61
C HIS A 70 -0.47 -12.63 16.39
#